data_AF-A0A962FNR0-F1
#
_entry.id   AF-A0A962FNR0-F1
#
_cell.length_a   1.000
_cell.length_b   1.000
_cell.length_c   1.000
_cell.angle_alpha   90.00
_cell.angle_beta   90.00
_cell.angle_gamma   90.00
#
_symmetry.space_group_name_H-M   'P 1'
#
loop_
_entity.id
_entity.type
_entity.pdbx_description
1 polymer ?
#
loop_
_entity_poly.entity_id
_entity_poly.type
_entity_poly.pdbx_seq_one_letter_code
_entity_poly.pdbx_strand_id
1 'polypeptide(L)'
;VGSIGVISAGFGFDKAIERLGIERRMYTSGRSKGALDPFQPERAEDIARLRGIQDDVHAGFIALVKERRGARLLGNEEELFSGAFWTGRQGMTLGLVDGIADLKSKMQEMFGKDVKLRVVPLGGGGLMGRLRRLPGIGAGAAGQGQPTLAEDVVSTLEARALWARFGL
;
A
#
# COMPACT_ATOMS: atom_id res chain seq x y z
N VAL A 1 1.00 -8.53 12.99
CA VAL A 1 -0.17 -9.07 12.24
C VAL A 1 -1.43 -8.52 12.87
N GLY A 2 -2.59 -8.60 12.21
CA GLY A 2 -3.78 -7.86 12.60
C GLY A 2 -3.88 -6.54 11.85
N SER A 3 -4.21 -5.45 12.56
CA SER A 3 -4.57 -4.16 11.97
C SER A 3 -5.76 -4.26 11.02
N ILE A 4 -6.76 -5.07 11.41
CA ILE A 4 -7.97 -5.26 10.64
C ILE A 4 -8.92 -4.12 11.00
N GLY A 5 -8.92 -3.09 10.16
CA GLY A 5 -9.67 -1.86 10.34
C GLY A 5 -9.43 -0.92 9.16
N VAL A 6 -10.20 0.17 9.11
CA VAL A 6 -10.12 1.16 8.01
C VAL A 6 -9.97 2.55 8.63
N ILE A 7 -9.01 3.32 8.15
CA ILE A 7 -8.81 4.71 8.58
C ILE A 7 -8.77 5.65 7.37
N SER A 8 -9.29 6.84 7.58
CA SER A 8 -9.08 8.01 6.73
C SER A 8 -8.63 9.13 7.65
N ALA A 9 -7.45 9.69 7.38
CA ALA A 9 -6.84 10.70 8.24
C ALA A 9 -6.38 11.89 7.40
N GLY A 10 -6.51 13.08 7.98
CA GLY A 10 -6.15 14.35 7.37
C GLY A 10 -6.11 15.45 8.43
N PHE A 11 -5.85 16.67 7.98
CA PHE A 11 -5.79 17.85 8.84
C PHE A 11 -6.84 18.88 8.42
N GLY A 12 -7.29 19.70 9.37
CA GLY A 12 -8.04 20.93 9.10
C GLY A 12 -7.12 22.14 9.24
N PHE A 13 -6.89 22.85 8.14
CA PHE A 13 -6.06 24.05 8.00
C PHE A 13 -6.86 25.30 7.63
N ASP A 14 -8.18 25.23 7.53
CA ASP A 14 -9.09 26.34 7.25
C ASP A 14 -8.78 27.59 8.12
N LYS A 15 -8.62 27.40 9.43
CA LYS A 15 -8.29 28.48 10.37
C LYS A 15 -6.84 28.96 10.25
N ALA A 16 -5.93 28.09 9.80
CA ALA A 16 -4.52 28.45 9.63
C ALA A 16 -4.35 29.39 8.42
N ILE A 17 -5.00 29.07 7.30
CA ILE A 17 -4.96 29.91 6.10
C ILE A 17 -5.67 31.24 6.30
N GLU A 18 -6.76 31.26 7.07
CA GLU A 18 -7.46 32.50 7.45
C GLU A 18 -6.52 33.46 8.19
N ARG A 19 -5.79 32.96 9.19
CA ARG A 19 -4.82 33.78 9.96
C ARG A 19 -3.64 34.29 9.14
N LEU A 20 -3.27 33.57 8.09
CA LEU A 20 -2.19 33.95 7.17
C LEU A 20 -2.68 34.87 6.04
N GLY A 21 -3.98 35.20 6.00
CA GLY A 21 -4.56 36.00 4.91
C GLY A 21 -4.57 35.28 3.56
N ILE A 22 -4.54 33.94 3.57
CA ILE A 22 -4.52 33.11 2.36
C ILE A 22 -5.96 32.76 1.97
N GLU A 23 -6.35 33.13 0.75
CA GLU A 23 -7.67 32.83 0.20
C GLU A 23 -7.67 31.50 -0.59
N ARG A 24 -8.54 30.57 -0.18
CA ARG A 24 -8.72 29.28 -0.87
C ARG A 24 -9.77 29.38 -1.98
N ARG A 25 -9.36 29.31 -3.25
CA ARG A 25 -10.25 29.35 -4.43
C ARG A 25 -10.41 27.98 -5.09
N MET A 26 -11.59 27.38 -5.04
CA MET A 26 -11.86 26.05 -5.59
C MET A 26 -13.02 26.10 -6.60
N TYR A 27 -12.79 25.57 -7.81
CA TYR A 27 -13.80 25.46 -8.86
C TYR A 27 -13.95 23.99 -9.23
N THR A 28 -15.15 23.43 -9.07
CA THR A 28 -15.39 21.99 -9.29
C THR A 28 -16.65 21.73 -10.09
N SER A 29 -16.63 20.66 -10.90
CA SER A 29 -17.81 20.14 -11.60
C SER A 29 -18.38 18.92 -10.86
N GLY A 30 -19.20 19.18 -9.82
CA GLY A 30 -19.90 18.15 -9.06
C GLY A 30 -19.90 18.40 -7.56
N ARG A 31 -21.06 18.17 -6.91
CA ARG A 31 -21.33 18.55 -5.51
C ARG A 31 -20.38 17.94 -4.47
N SER A 32 -19.76 16.79 -4.77
CA SER A 32 -18.90 16.04 -3.85
C SER A 32 -17.40 16.16 -4.16
N LYS A 33 -17.00 16.92 -5.19
CA LYS A 33 -15.58 17.05 -5.60
C LYS A 33 -14.72 17.98 -4.71
N GLY A 34 -15.25 18.39 -3.56
CA GLY A 34 -14.53 19.14 -2.52
C GLY A 34 -14.49 18.43 -1.17
N ALA A 35 -14.97 17.18 -1.08
CA ALA A 35 -14.90 16.41 0.16
C ALA A 35 -13.43 16.17 0.55
N LEU A 36 -13.15 16.16 1.85
CA LEU A 36 -11.81 15.99 2.44
C LEU A 36 -10.79 17.08 2.03
N ASP A 37 -11.24 18.25 1.56
CA ASP A 37 -10.35 19.41 1.39
C ASP A 37 -9.88 19.90 2.77
N PRO A 38 -8.58 19.83 3.09
CA PRO A 38 -8.08 20.22 4.41
C PRO A 38 -8.21 21.73 4.66
N PHE A 39 -8.46 22.54 3.63
CA PHE A 39 -8.55 23.99 3.73
C PHE A 39 -9.99 24.51 3.85
N GLN A 40 -10.96 23.61 4.00
CA GLN A 40 -12.37 23.97 4.24
C GLN A 40 -12.89 23.26 5.49
N PRO A 41 -13.89 23.84 6.19
CA PRO A 41 -14.61 23.13 7.23
C PRO A 41 -15.28 21.85 6.69
N GLU A 42 -15.28 20.79 7.49
CA GLU A 42 -15.95 19.55 7.11
C GLU A 42 -17.48 19.73 7.01
N ARG A 43 -18.08 19.04 6.02
CA ARG A 43 -19.54 18.99 5.85
C ARG A 43 -20.08 17.69 6.41
N ALA A 44 -21.16 17.75 7.20
CA ALA A 44 -21.77 16.57 7.82
C ALA A 44 -22.15 15.48 6.79
N GLU A 45 -22.63 15.88 5.60
CA GLU A 45 -22.97 14.98 4.50
C GLU A 45 -21.75 14.21 3.96
N ASP A 46 -20.59 14.85 3.89
CA ASP A 46 -19.35 14.21 3.43
C ASP A 46 -18.78 13.28 4.50
N ILE A 47 -18.87 13.66 5.78
CA ILE A 47 -18.51 12.79 6.91
C ILE A 47 -19.37 11.53 6.90
N ALA A 48 -20.69 11.67 6.76
CA ALA A 48 -21.61 10.53 6.72
C ALA A 48 -21.30 9.59 5.54
N ARG A 49 -21.01 10.16 4.36
CA ARG A 49 -20.59 9.39 3.18
C ARG A 49 -19.26 8.67 3.42
N LEU A 50 -18.27 9.35 3.99
CA LEU A 50 -16.97 8.74 4.29
C LEU A 50 -17.10 7.59 5.28
N ARG A 51 -17.87 7.77 6.35
CA ARG A 51 -18.15 6.71 7.32
C ARG A 51 -18.82 5.51 6.67
N GLY A 52 -19.84 5.73 5.83
CA GLY A 52 -20.48 4.64 5.10
C GLY A 52 -19.50 3.85 4.20
N ILE A 53 -18.56 4.54 3.54
CA ILE A 53 -17.50 3.88 2.75
C ILE A 53 -16.56 3.08 3.67
N GLN A 54 -16.16 3.65 4.80
CA GLN A 54 -15.29 2.97 5.76
C GLN A 54 -15.94 1.72 6.34
N ASP A 55 -17.23 1.80 6.69
CA ASP A 55 -18.01 0.69 7.22
C ASP A 55 -18.14 -0.44 6.18
N ASP A 56 -18.41 -0.11 4.92
CA ASP A 56 -18.50 -1.07 3.81
C ASP A 56 -17.15 -1.78 3.58
N VAL A 57 -16.06 -1.02 3.49
CA VAL A 57 -14.71 -1.57 3.32
C VAL A 57 -14.32 -2.43 4.53
N HIS A 58 -14.65 -1.99 5.74
CA HIS A 58 -14.35 -2.73 6.97
C HIS A 58 -15.13 -4.04 7.02
N ALA A 59 -16.43 -4.01 6.71
CA ALA A 59 -17.26 -5.21 6.63
C ALA A 59 -16.73 -6.21 5.59
N GLY A 60 -16.30 -5.73 4.42
CA GLY A 60 -15.65 -6.56 3.40
C GLY A 60 -14.35 -7.20 3.90
N PHE A 61 -13.52 -6.44 4.62
CA PHE A 61 -12.27 -6.96 5.19
C PHE A 61 -12.55 -8.02 6.27
N ILE A 62 -13.50 -7.78 7.17
CA ILE A 62 -13.94 -8.76 8.18
C ILE A 62 -14.42 -10.04 7.49
N ALA A 63 -15.29 -9.92 6.49
CA ALA A 63 -15.83 -11.06 5.75
C ALA A 63 -14.71 -11.91 5.13
N LEU A 64 -13.74 -11.27 4.47
CA LEU A 64 -12.59 -11.96 3.88
C LEU A 64 -11.77 -12.71 4.95
N VAL A 65 -11.51 -12.09 6.10
CA VAL A 65 -10.74 -12.73 7.17
C VAL A 65 -11.51 -13.92 7.75
N LYS A 66 -12.82 -13.76 8.02
CA LYS A 66 -13.67 -14.84 8.52
C LYS A 66 -13.78 -15.99 7.53
N GLU A 67 -13.94 -15.71 6.23
CA GLU A 67 -13.98 -16.73 5.18
C GLU A 67 -12.69 -17.55 5.12
N ARG A 68 -11.53 -16.88 5.20
CA ARG A 68 -10.23 -17.55 5.05
C ARG A 68 -9.72 -18.25 6.30
N ARG A 69 -10.08 -17.76 7.49
CA ARG A 69 -9.62 -18.33 8.77
C ARG A 69 -10.66 -19.26 9.39
N GLY A 70 -11.95 -19.00 9.19
CA GLY A 70 -13.05 -19.82 9.69
C GLY A 70 -12.93 -20.16 11.17
N ALA A 71 -13.11 -21.44 11.51
CA ALA A 71 -13.00 -21.96 12.86
C ALA A 71 -11.60 -21.82 13.49
N ARG A 72 -10.58 -21.39 12.74
CA ARG A 72 -9.25 -21.11 13.31
C ARG A 72 -9.21 -19.81 14.08
N LEU A 73 -10.13 -18.86 13.88
CA LEU A 73 -10.17 -17.63 14.68
C LEU A 73 -10.67 -17.96 16.08
N LEU A 74 -9.87 -17.61 17.09
CA LEU A 74 -10.13 -17.96 18.49
C LEU A 74 -10.36 -16.74 19.39
N GLY A 75 -10.13 -15.53 18.89
CA GLY A 75 -10.31 -14.29 19.65
C GLY A 75 -11.74 -13.74 19.63
N ASN A 76 -12.01 -12.78 20.51
CA ASN A 76 -13.24 -11.99 20.48
C ASN A 76 -13.28 -11.17 19.18
N GLU A 77 -14.39 -11.22 18.43
CA GLU A 77 -14.56 -10.47 17.19
C GLU A 77 -14.39 -8.95 17.35
N GLU A 78 -14.91 -8.37 18.43
CA GLU A 78 -14.76 -6.92 18.70
C GLU A 78 -13.29 -6.54 18.85
N GLU A 79 -12.49 -7.39 19.47
CA GLU A 79 -11.06 -7.15 19.64
C GLU A 79 -10.30 -7.40 18.33
N LEU A 80 -10.59 -8.51 17.65
CA LEU A 80 -9.93 -8.91 16.40
C LEU A 80 -10.13 -7.90 15.26
N PHE A 81 -11.30 -7.26 15.21
CA PHE A 81 -11.69 -6.31 14.16
C PHE A 81 -11.73 -4.86 14.67
N SER A 82 -11.01 -4.55 15.75
CA SER A 82 -10.89 -3.19 16.30
C SER A 82 -9.86 -2.31 15.57
N GLY A 83 -9.07 -2.88 14.67
CA GLY A 83 -7.85 -2.26 14.15
C GLY A 83 -6.60 -2.46 15.03
N ALA A 84 -6.70 -3.19 16.15
CA ALA A 84 -5.55 -3.56 16.97
C ALA A 84 -4.55 -4.44 16.20
N PHE A 85 -3.28 -4.41 16.64
CA PHE A 85 -2.21 -5.20 16.07
C PHE A 85 -1.54 -6.07 17.12
N TRP A 86 -1.04 -7.22 16.67
CA TRP A 86 -0.46 -8.25 17.51
C TRP A 86 0.88 -8.72 16.99
N THR A 87 1.73 -9.19 17.90
CA THR A 87 2.94 -9.93 17.57
C THR A 87 2.58 -11.24 16.86
N GLY A 88 3.54 -11.85 16.15
CA GLY A 88 3.32 -13.16 15.51
C GLY A 88 2.86 -14.24 16.50
N ARG A 89 3.42 -14.24 17.73
CA ARG A 89 3.05 -15.19 18.79
C ARG A 89 1.59 -15.01 19.24
N GLN A 90 1.18 -13.78 19.52
CA GLN A 90 -0.22 -13.48 19.83
C GLN A 90 -1.15 -13.81 18.65
N GLY A 91 -0.71 -13.51 17.43
CA GLY A 91 -1.43 -13.86 16.22
C GLY A 91 -1.67 -15.36 16.05
N MET A 92 -0.73 -16.21 16.51
CA MET A 92 -0.96 -17.66 16.55
C MET A 92 -2.05 -18.02 17.56
N THR A 93 -1.97 -17.48 18.79
CA THR A 93 -2.99 -17.73 19.83
C THR A 93 -4.39 -17.30 19.40
N LEU A 94 -4.49 -16.15 18.71
CA LEU A 94 -5.74 -15.60 18.20
C LEU A 94 -6.21 -16.29 16.90
N GLY A 95 -5.37 -17.13 16.31
CA GLY A 95 -5.69 -17.82 15.06
C GLY A 95 -5.64 -16.94 13.82
N LEU A 96 -4.94 -15.80 13.88
CA LEU A 96 -4.69 -14.89 12.75
C LEU A 96 -3.60 -15.41 11.80
N VAL A 97 -2.68 -16.25 12.31
CA VAL A 97 -1.63 -16.90 11.51
C VAL A 97 -1.51 -18.38 11.88
N ASP A 98 -0.96 -19.19 10.98
CA ASP A 98 -0.81 -20.64 11.20
C ASP A 98 0.53 -21.01 11.84
N GLY A 99 1.52 -20.11 11.82
CA GLY A 99 2.84 -20.37 12.36
C GLY A 99 3.81 -19.22 12.18
N ILE A 100 5.01 -19.40 12.73
CA ILE A 100 6.12 -18.46 12.64
C ILE A 100 7.31 -19.18 12.01
N ALA A 101 7.79 -18.65 10.89
CA ALA A 101 8.96 -19.17 10.18
C ALA A 101 9.66 -18.04 9.41
N ASP A 102 10.94 -18.25 9.07
CA ASP A 102 11.60 -17.44 8.05
C ASP A 102 11.21 -17.90 6.64
N LEU A 103 11.42 -17.01 5.66
CA LEU A 103 11.06 -17.26 4.26
C LEU A 103 11.76 -18.51 3.69
N LYS A 104 13.06 -18.69 3.93
CA LYS A 104 13.82 -19.80 3.33
C LYS A 104 13.32 -21.13 3.86
N SER A 105 13.22 -21.27 5.18
CA SER A 105 12.74 -22.50 5.81
C SER A 105 11.33 -22.83 5.36
N LYS A 106 10.42 -21.84 5.33
CA LYS A 106 9.04 -22.09 4.89
C LYS A 106 8.93 -22.48 3.42
N MET A 107 9.70 -21.85 2.54
CA MET A 107 9.71 -22.21 1.13
C MET A 107 10.31 -23.59 0.88
N GLN A 108 11.33 -23.98 1.64
CA GLN A 108 11.90 -25.33 1.57
C GLN A 108 10.94 -26.40 2.09
N GLU A 109 10.16 -26.09 3.13
CA GLU A 109 9.09 -26.94 3.64
C GLU A 109 7.99 -27.15 2.59
N MET A 110 7.56 -26.08 1.91
CA MET A 110 6.47 -26.12 0.95
C MET A 110 6.85 -26.70 -0.43
N PHE A 111 8.07 -26.42 -0.90
CA PHE A 111 8.48 -26.69 -2.29
C PHE A 111 9.74 -27.57 -2.40
N GLY A 112 10.31 -28.00 -1.28
CA GLY A 112 11.51 -28.84 -1.23
C GLY A 112 12.82 -28.06 -1.09
N LYS A 113 13.88 -28.78 -0.74
CA LYS A 113 15.20 -28.20 -0.40
C LYS A 113 15.85 -27.42 -1.54
N ASP A 114 15.52 -27.79 -2.78
CA ASP A 114 16.08 -27.21 -4.01
C ASP A 114 15.38 -25.92 -4.47
N VAL A 115 14.42 -25.40 -3.68
CA VAL A 115 13.74 -24.14 -3.99
C VAL A 115 14.74 -22.99 -4.13
N LYS A 116 14.66 -22.27 -5.25
CA LYS A 116 15.53 -21.13 -5.55
C LYS A 116 14.75 -19.82 -5.37
N LEU A 117 15.02 -19.13 -4.26
CA LEU A 117 14.47 -17.79 -4.04
C LEU A 117 15.18 -16.79 -4.95
N ARG A 118 14.42 -16.18 -5.87
CA ARG A 118 14.94 -15.13 -6.76
C ARG A 118 14.57 -13.78 -6.18
N VAL A 119 15.57 -12.97 -5.88
CA VAL A 119 15.36 -11.57 -5.51
C VAL A 119 14.94 -10.81 -6.77
N VAL A 120 13.70 -10.33 -6.78
CA VAL A 120 13.25 -9.38 -7.81
C VAL A 120 13.63 -7.98 -7.30
N PRO A 121 14.56 -7.27 -7.95
CA PRO A 121 14.93 -5.93 -7.52
C PRO A 121 13.70 -5.03 -7.66
N LEU A 122 13.24 -4.44 -6.54
CA LEU A 122 12.25 -3.38 -6.53
C LEU A 122 12.89 -2.11 -7.10
N GLY A 123 12.88 -1.98 -8.44
CA GLY A 123 13.31 -0.78 -9.13
C GLY A 123 14.83 -0.61 -9.24
N GLY A 124 15.32 -0.74 -10.47
CA GLY A 124 16.65 -0.31 -10.91
C GLY A 124 16.74 -0.57 -12.39
N GLY A 125 16.38 0.44 -13.20
CA GLY A 125 16.21 0.34 -14.66
C GLY A 125 17.35 -0.40 -15.33
N GLY A 126 16.99 -1.30 -16.27
CA GLY A 126 17.78 -2.37 -16.88
C GLY A 126 19.31 -2.28 -16.89
N LEU A 127 19.92 -2.53 -18.02
CA LEU A 127 21.38 -2.55 -18.14
C LEU A 127 21.99 -1.14 -17.92
N MET A 128 21.23 -0.09 -18.26
CA MET A 128 21.65 1.31 -18.16
C MET A 128 21.68 1.88 -16.73
N GLY A 129 20.79 1.44 -15.83
CA GLY A 129 20.84 1.86 -14.43
C GLY A 129 22.05 1.30 -13.67
N ARG A 130 22.63 0.20 -14.17
CA ARG A 130 23.91 -0.35 -13.70
C ARG A 130 25.10 0.44 -14.24
N LEU A 131 25.02 0.94 -15.47
CA LEU A 131 26.06 1.80 -16.07
C LEU A 131 26.20 3.14 -15.32
N ARG A 132 25.10 3.67 -14.79
CA ARG A 132 25.07 4.89 -13.94
C ARG A 132 25.71 4.69 -12.56
N ARG A 133 25.86 3.44 -12.08
CA ARG A 133 26.46 3.09 -10.78
C ARG A 133 27.95 2.71 -10.86
N LEU A 134 28.57 2.77 -12.05
CA LEU A 134 30.01 2.59 -12.18
C LEU A 134 30.73 3.84 -11.63
N PRO A 135 31.72 3.68 -10.72
CA PRO A 135 32.52 4.80 -10.27
C PRO A 135 33.32 5.33 -11.46
N GLY A 136 33.05 6.57 -11.86
CA GLY A 136 33.72 7.24 -12.99
C GLY A 136 32.81 7.72 -14.13
N ILE A 137 31.54 7.27 -14.22
CA ILE A 137 30.59 7.73 -15.26
C ILE A 137 29.47 8.63 -14.67
N GLY A 138 29.28 8.62 -13.36
CA GLY A 138 28.16 9.31 -12.68
C GLY A 138 28.39 10.73 -12.17
N ALA A 139 29.54 11.37 -12.42
CA ALA A 139 29.89 12.66 -11.81
C ALA A 139 29.59 13.91 -12.67
N GLY A 140 28.86 13.77 -13.79
CA GLY A 140 28.76 14.85 -14.80
C GLY A 140 27.37 15.36 -15.18
N ALA A 141 26.27 14.80 -14.66
CA ALA A 141 24.94 15.24 -15.10
C ALA A 141 23.96 15.34 -13.92
N ALA A 142 24.12 16.41 -13.13
CA ALA A 142 23.01 17.02 -12.42
C ALA A 142 22.15 17.79 -13.44
N GLY A 143 20.89 17.40 -13.62
CA GLY A 143 19.97 18.11 -14.50
C GLY A 143 18.61 17.43 -14.56
N GLN A 144 17.58 18.13 -14.08
CA GLN A 144 16.16 17.81 -14.30
C GLN A 144 15.88 17.55 -15.77
N GLY A 145 15.19 16.46 -16.10
CA GLY A 145 14.73 16.16 -17.46
C GLY A 145 13.98 14.84 -17.48
N GLN A 146 12.80 14.85 -18.07
CA GLN A 146 11.78 13.80 -18.05
C GLN A 146 12.28 12.42 -18.52
N PRO A 147 11.69 11.31 -18.05
CA PRO A 147 11.90 10.01 -18.68
C PRO A 147 11.53 10.14 -20.16
N THR A 148 12.48 9.81 -21.03
CA THR A 148 12.21 9.89 -22.47
C THR A 148 11.29 8.72 -22.85
N LEU A 149 10.32 8.93 -23.75
CA LEU A 149 9.37 7.89 -24.20
C LEU A 149 10.07 6.59 -24.66
N ALA A 150 11.32 6.68 -25.13
CA ALA A 150 12.13 5.52 -25.49
C ALA A 150 12.55 4.67 -24.28
N GLU A 151 12.88 5.29 -23.14
CA GLU A 151 13.25 4.59 -21.90
C GLU A 151 12.05 3.86 -21.30
N ASP A 152 10.84 4.43 -21.39
CA ASP A 152 9.61 3.80 -20.96
C ASP A 152 9.23 2.60 -21.86
N VAL A 153 9.41 2.72 -23.18
CA VAL A 153 9.16 1.60 -24.11
C VAL A 153 10.16 0.46 -23.90
N VAL A 154 11.44 0.75 -23.69
CA VAL A 154 12.44 -0.31 -23.46
C VAL A 154 12.20 -0.98 -22.11
N SER A 155 11.94 -0.21 -21.06
CA SER A 155 11.68 -0.77 -19.72
C SER A 155 10.39 -1.60 -19.67
N THR A 156 9.34 -1.21 -20.40
CA THR A 156 8.11 -2.00 -20.51
C THR A 156 8.31 -3.29 -21.29
N LEU A 157 9.13 -3.30 -22.35
CA LEU A 157 9.50 -4.52 -23.08
C LEU A 157 10.36 -5.47 -22.23
N GLU A 158 11.34 -4.94 -21.50
CA GLU A 158 12.15 -5.73 -20.57
C GLU A 158 11.32 -6.32 -19.43
N ALA A 159 10.41 -5.52 -18.85
CA ALA A 159 9.48 -6.00 -17.84
C ALA A 159 8.61 -7.13 -18.42
N ARG A 160 8.03 -6.93 -19.61
CA ARG A 160 7.21 -7.94 -20.28
C ARG A 160 7.99 -9.23 -20.57
N ALA A 161 9.24 -9.13 -21.00
CA ALA A 161 10.10 -10.30 -21.18
C ALA A 161 10.42 -11.01 -19.84
N LEU A 162 10.61 -10.24 -18.76
CA LEU A 162 10.82 -10.77 -17.41
C LEU A 162 9.57 -11.39 -16.79
N TRP A 163 8.36 -11.02 -17.23
CA TRP A 163 7.11 -11.63 -16.78
C TRP A 163 6.68 -12.82 -17.65
N ALA A 164 6.95 -12.76 -18.96
CA ALA A 164 6.66 -13.86 -19.90
C ALA A 164 7.32 -15.19 -19.52
N ARG A 165 8.50 -15.16 -18.87
CA ARG A 165 9.17 -16.36 -18.33
C ARG A 165 8.40 -17.07 -17.19
N PHE A 166 7.38 -16.41 -16.65
CA PHE A 166 6.48 -16.94 -15.63
C PHE A 166 5.08 -17.25 -16.19
N GLY A 167 4.87 -17.14 -17.51
CA GLY A 167 3.59 -17.41 -18.16
C GLY A 167 2.54 -16.31 -17.98
N LEU A 168 2.97 -15.09 -17.66
CA LEU A 168 2.15 -13.88 -17.48
C LEU A 168 2.45 -12.84 -18.56
#